data_AF-A0A2R4WXB0-F1
#
_entry.id   AF-A0A2R4WXB0-F1
#
_cell.length_a   1.000
_cell.length_b   1.000
_cell.length_c   1.000
_cell.angle_alpha   90.00
_cell.angle_beta   90.00
_cell.angle_gamma   90.00
#
_symmetry.space_group_name_H-M   'P 1'
#
loop_
_entity.id
_entity.type
_entity.pdbx_description
1 polymer ?
#
loop_
_entity_poly.entity_id
_entity_poly.type
_entity_poly.pdbx_seq_one_letter_code
_entity_poly.pdbx_strand_id
1 'polypeptide(L)'
;MDKTSYFDCAAVGSALADYKNEELIYFPNRGNAGDSLIALGTYNFFSKIGVKWTLMDDDTSIDNRILVIGGGGNLVPLYNTVSDLIAKSIGRVKKLILLPHTIRGHKDLILRMDDSCLIFCRDLYSFNYVRSTNHKLDVRLSHDMAFQVDAKNFVKNKKIGNFGYKELSYMLLNSGFEMENITKLPSVDYYREDEESMFSDLSTDLDISNLFAFGVLPDMARLSSWCFLNAISLCSHINTDRLHVAIGASC
;
A
#
# COMPACT_ATOMS: atom_id res chain seq x y z
N MET A 1 1.92 -22.40 -23.50
CA MET A 1 2.78 -21.37 -22.87
C MET A 1 1.86 -20.32 -22.31
N ASP A 2 1.71 -20.31 -20.99
CA ASP A 2 0.78 -19.47 -20.27
C ASP A 2 1.27 -18.01 -20.27
N LYS A 3 0.43 -17.08 -20.76
CA LYS A 3 0.77 -15.66 -20.96
C LYS A 3 0.54 -14.81 -19.70
N THR A 4 0.50 -15.41 -18.51
CA THR A 4 0.11 -14.75 -17.26
C THR A 4 1.30 -14.37 -16.36
N SER A 5 2.55 -14.67 -16.75
CA SER A 5 3.71 -14.60 -15.85
C SER A 5 4.59 -13.34 -15.95
N TYR A 6 4.15 -12.26 -16.61
CA TYR A 6 5.05 -11.12 -16.92
C TYR A 6 4.57 -9.71 -16.53
N PHE A 7 3.57 -9.57 -15.65
CA PHE A 7 3.06 -8.24 -15.23
C PHE A 7 3.33 -7.86 -13.78
N ASP A 8 4.20 -8.59 -13.08
CA ASP A 8 4.27 -8.53 -11.62
C ASP A 8 5.41 -7.65 -11.08
N CYS A 9 5.40 -7.37 -9.77
CA CYS A 9 6.50 -6.80 -8.98
C CYS A 9 7.78 -7.68 -9.02
N ALA A 10 8.22 -8.10 -10.21
CA ALA A 10 9.32 -9.04 -10.46
C ALA A 10 10.65 -8.49 -9.96
N ALA A 11 10.85 -7.17 -10.03
CA ALA A 11 12.02 -6.51 -9.45
C ALA A 11 12.05 -6.67 -7.92
N VAL A 12 10.88 -6.60 -7.25
CA VAL A 12 10.75 -6.87 -5.81
C VAL A 12 11.00 -8.35 -5.53
N GLY A 13 10.38 -9.24 -6.31
CA GLY A 13 10.51 -10.69 -6.13
C GLY A 13 11.94 -11.17 -6.31
N SER A 14 12.64 -10.67 -7.32
CA SER A 14 14.06 -10.95 -7.55
C SER A 14 14.92 -10.47 -6.39
N ALA A 15 14.63 -9.30 -5.81
CA ALA A 15 15.41 -8.80 -4.68
C ALA A 15 15.16 -9.59 -3.39
N LEU A 16 13.91 -10.02 -3.15
CA LEU A 16 13.57 -10.81 -1.96
C LEU A 16 14.01 -12.28 -2.09
N ALA A 17 14.23 -12.78 -3.31
CA ALA A 17 14.71 -14.14 -3.55
C ALA A 17 16.08 -14.40 -2.91
N ASP A 18 16.96 -13.40 -2.89
CA ASP A 18 18.28 -13.46 -2.26
C ASP A 18 18.20 -13.74 -0.75
N TYR A 19 17.03 -13.49 -0.15
CA TYR A 19 16.78 -13.60 1.28
C TYR A 19 15.78 -14.70 1.65
N LYS A 20 15.46 -15.63 0.72
CA LYS A 20 14.42 -16.65 0.93
C LYS A 20 14.66 -17.57 2.14
N ASN A 21 15.92 -17.73 2.55
CA ASN A 21 16.31 -18.57 3.69
C ASN A 21 16.39 -17.79 5.02
N GLU A 22 16.13 -16.49 5.00
CA GLU A 22 16.16 -15.62 6.16
C GLU A 22 14.74 -15.16 6.53
N GLU A 23 14.54 -14.80 7.79
CA GLU A 23 13.28 -14.22 8.22
C GLU A 23 13.31 -12.70 8.05
N LEU A 24 12.36 -12.19 7.27
CA LEU A 24 12.13 -10.77 7.04
C LEU A 24 11.35 -10.16 8.22
N ILE A 25 11.75 -8.98 8.68
CA ILE A 25 10.96 -8.16 9.60
C ILE A 25 10.14 -7.18 8.75
N TYR A 26 8.83 -7.27 8.80
CA TYR A 26 7.94 -6.46 7.98
C TYR A 26 7.23 -5.36 8.77
N PHE A 27 7.46 -4.11 8.39
CA PHE A 27 6.76 -2.95 8.91
C PHE A 27 5.73 -2.46 7.88
N PRO A 28 4.41 -2.69 8.05
CA PRO A 28 3.42 -2.16 7.13
C PRO A 28 3.31 -0.64 7.28
N ASN A 29 3.21 0.07 6.14
CA ASN A 29 2.86 1.49 6.17
C ASN A 29 1.43 1.64 6.72
N ARG A 30 1.24 2.45 7.76
CA ARG A 30 -0.10 2.71 8.33
C ARG A 30 -0.76 3.86 7.57
N GLY A 31 -2.09 3.85 7.52
CA GLY A 31 -2.86 4.89 6.87
C GLY A 31 -4.27 4.44 6.53
N ASN A 32 -4.74 4.83 5.36
CA ASN A 32 -6.12 4.64 4.92
C ASN A 32 -6.38 3.24 4.33
N ALA A 33 -7.58 3.00 3.79
CA ALA A 33 -7.93 1.73 3.17
C ALA A 33 -7.06 1.39 1.93
N GLY A 34 -6.50 2.39 1.26
CA GLY A 34 -5.51 2.20 0.21
C GLY A 34 -4.20 1.61 0.73
N ASP A 35 -3.70 2.08 1.88
CA ASP A 35 -2.53 1.46 2.55
C ASP A 35 -2.85 0.03 3.03
N SER A 36 -4.11 -0.23 3.40
CA SER A 36 -4.59 -1.58 3.72
C SER A 36 -4.58 -2.50 2.50
N LEU A 37 -4.93 -1.97 1.31
CA LEU A 37 -4.85 -2.70 0.04
C LEU A 37 -3.39 -3.00 -0.35
N ILE A 38 -2.48 -2.05 -0.15
CA ILE A 38 -1.02 -2.26 -0.31
C ILE A 38 -0.54 -3.38 0.62
N ALA A 39 -0.93 -3.33 1.89
CA ALA A 39 -0.53 -4.34 2.89
C ALA A 39 -1.06 -5.72 2.51
N LEU A 40 -2.34 -5.84 2.12
CA LEU A 40 -2.91 -7.09 1.62
C LEU A 40 -2.16 -7.62 0.40
N GLY A 41 -1.86 -6.76 -0.57
CA GLY A 41 -1.06 -7.12 -1.74
C GLY A 41 0.33 -7.62 -1.36
N THR A 42 0.96 -6.99 -0.38
CA THR A 42 2.26 -7.41 0.16
C THR A 42 2.19 -8.78 0.84
N TYR A 43 1.15 -9.05 1.63
CA TYR A 43 0.95 -10.37 2.26
C TYR A 43 0.74 -11.48 1.22
N ASN A 44 -0.10 -11.21 0.21
CA ASN A 44 -0.32 -12.14 -0.90
C ASN A 44 0.99 -12.40 -1.65
N PHE A 45 1.78 -11.35 -1.87
CA PHE A 45 3.07 -11.45 -2.55
C PHE A 45 4.06 -12.30 -1.75
N PHE A 46 4.23 -12.05 -0.46
CA PHE A 46 5.11 -12.85 0.41
C PHE A 46 4.71 -14.32 0.43
N SER A 47 3.41 -14.61 0.51
CA SER A 47 2.89 -15.98 0.43
C SER A 47 3.20 -16.62 -0.92
N LYS A 48 3.03 -15.88 -2.02
CA LYS A 48 3.29 -16.34 -3.39
C LYS A 48 4.75 -16.70 -3.63
N ILE A 49 5.69 -15.89 -3.13
CA ILE A 49 7.13 -16.13 -3.33
C ILE A 49 7.73 -17.06 -2.25
N GLY A 50 6.97 -17.33 -1.18
CA GLY A 50 7.34 -18.27 -0.13
C GLY A 50 8.48 -17.77 0.77
N VAL A 51 8.51 -16.47 1.07
CA VAL A 51 9.45 -15.89 2.04
C VAL A 51 8.90 -16.00 3.46
N LYS A 52 9.78 -16.22 4.44
CA LYS A 52 9.43 -16.18 5.86
C LYS A 52 9.45 -14.73 6.32
N TRP A 53 8.42 -14.30 7.02
CA TRP A 53 8.35 -12.95 7.56
C TRP A 53 7.59 -12.93 8.88
N THR A 54 7.97 -11.96 9.71
CA THR A 54 7.28 -11.64 10.97
C THR A 54 6.94 -10.15 10.96
N LEU A 55 5.79 -9.81 11.53
CA LEU A 55 5.37 -8.42 11.64
C LEU A 55 6.23 -7.70 12.68
N MET A 56 6.67 -6.48 12.35
CA MET A 56 7.34 -5.61 13.31
C MET A 56 6.34 -5.08 14.35
N ASP A 57 6.67 -5.28 15.62
CA ASP A 57 6.04 -4.63 16.77
C ASP A 57 7.05 -3.72 17.50
N ASP A 58 6.65 -3.13 18.62
CA ASP A 58 7.47 -2.17 19.37
C ASP A 58 8.70 -2.83 20.04
N ASP A 59 8.66 -4.14 20.29
CA ASP A 59 9.73 -4.91 20.94
C ASP A 59 10.65 -5.62 19.93
N THR A 60 10.30 -5.58 18.64
CA THR A 60 11.04 -6.26 17.58
C THR A 60 12.40 -5.59 17.35
N SER A 61 13.48 -6.31 17.66
CA SER A 61 14.84 -5.86 17.31
C SER A 61 15.10 -5.96 15.81
N ILE A 62 15.65 -4.89 15.25
CA ILE A 62 16.02 -4.76 13.83
C ILE A 62 17.53 -4.99 13.59
N ASP A 63 18.32 -5.13 14.65
CA ASP A 63 19.78 -5.18 14.55
C ASP A 63 20.26 -6.43 13.80
N ASN A 64 21.05 -6.23 12.75
CA ASN A 64 21.55 -7.28 11.86
C ASN A 64 20.42 -8.14 11.22
N ARG A 65 19.21 -7.59 11.08
CA ARG A 65 18.05 -8.22 10.42
C ARG A 65 17.77 -7.60 9.05
N ILE A 66 16.91 -8.25 8.28
CA ILE A 66 16.38 -7.71 7.03
C ILE A 66 15.06 -7.02 7.34
N LEU A 67 15.05 -5.69 7.30
CA LEU A 67 13.87 -4.87 7.50
C LEU A 67 13.22 -4.57 6.16
N VAL A 68 11.96 -4.94 6.01
CA VAL A 68 11.13 -4.62 4.85
C VAL A 68 10.07 -3.62 5.28
N ILE A 69 10.12 -2.41 4.73
CA ILE A 69 9.15 -1.35 4.97
C ILE A 69 8.10 -1.40 3.85
N GLY A 70 6.82 -1.42 4.23
CA GLY A 70 5.67 -1.44 3.34
C GLY A 70 5.67 -0.25 2.37
N GLY A 71 5.12 -0.49 1.17
CA GLY A 71 4.98 0.55 0.15
C GLY A 71 3.94 1.60 0.55
N GLY A 72 3.79 2.64 -0.28
CA GLY A 72 2.83 3.71 -0.04
C GLY A 72 3.36 5.11 -0.35
N GLY A 73 2.87 6.10 0.38
CA GLY A 73 3.17 7.53 0.16
C GLY A 73 3.78 8.26 1.36
N ASN A 74 4.19 7.55 2.41
CA ASN A 74 4.59 8.14 3.69
C ASN A 74 6.05 8.68 3.74
N LEU A 75 6.79 8.71 2.63
CA LEU A 75 8.15 9.27 2.58
C LEU A 75 8.14 10.62 1.86
N VAL A 76 7.38 11.55 2.43
CA VAL A 76 7.18 12.93 1.99
C VAL A 76 7.25 13.87 3.21
N PRO A 77 7.44 15.19 3.06
CA PRO A 77 7.59 16.09 4.21
C PRO A 77 6.38 16.13 5.17
N LEU A 78 5.19 15.75 4.69
CA LEU A 78 3.96 15.71 5.48
C LEU A 78 3.98 14.60 6.56
N TYR A 79 4.77 13.55 6.36
CA TYR A 79 4.77 12.36 7.20
C TYR A 79 6.18 11.97 7.63
N ASN A 80 6.33 11.61 8.91
CA ASN A 80 7.65 11.29 9.50
C ASN A 80 7.84 9.81 9.84
N THR A 81 6.79 8.98 9.83
CA THR A 81 6.88 7.60 10.33
C THR A 81 7.91 6.76 9.57
N VAL A 82 7.85 6.77 8.23
CA VAL A 82 8.81 6.02 7.40
C VAL A 82 10.20 6.66 7.44
N SER A 83 10.30 8.00 7.40
CA SER A 83 11.62 8.66 7.47
C SER A 83 12.33 8.40 8.79
N ASP A 84 11.60 8.41 9.91
CA ASP A 84 12.15 8.15 11.24
C ASP A 84 12.59 6.70 11.38
N LEU A 85 11.80 5.75 10.86
CA LEU A 85 12.16 4.33 10.87
C LEU A 85 13.43 4.08 10.06
N ILE A 86 13.52 4.65 8.85
CA ILE A 86 14.73 4.56 8.02
C ILE A 86 15.92 5.17 8.77
N ALA A 87 15.77 6.39 9.31
CA ALA A 87 16.86 7.08 10.01
C ALA A 87 17.39 6.29 11.21
N LYS A 88 16.51 5.58 11.93
CA LYS A 88 16.84 4.69 13.05
C LYS A 88 17.43 3.35 12.62
N SER A 89 17.33 2.98 11.35
CA SER A 89 17.73 1.67 10.82
C SER A 89 19.08 1.69 10.10
N ILE A 90 19.46 2.83 9.51
CA ILE A 90 20.75 2.99 8.81
C ILE A 90 21.91 2.63 9.76
N GLY A 91 22.80 1.75 9.29
CA GLY A 91 23.94 1.25 10.06
C GLY A 91 23.62 0.19 11.12
N ARG A 92 22.35 -0.19 11.29
CA ARG A 92 21.91 -1.19 12.28
C ARG A 92 21.38 -2.46 11.65
N VAL A 93 20.61 -2.33 10.56
CA VAL A 93 20.04 -3.49 9.85
C VAL A 93 21.08 -4.16 8.95
N LYS A 94 20.90 -5.44 8.68
CA LYS A 94 21.67 -6.15 7.64
C LYS A 94 21.27 -5.66 6.25
N LYS A 95 19.97 -5.46 6.03
CA LYS A 95 19.42 -4.89 4.80
C LYS A 95 18.13 -4.14 5.12
N LEU A 96 17.97 -2.95 4.54
CA LEU A 96 16.72 -2.21 4.49
C LEU A 96 16.13 -2.30 3.09
N ILE A 97 14.88 -2.73 2.97
CA ILE A 97 14.16 -2.79 1.71
C ILE A 97 12.90 -1.94 1.85
N LEU A 98 12.84 -0.82 1.14
CA LEU A 98 11.63 -0.02 1.02
C LEU A 98 10.85 -0.51 -0.20
N LEU A 99 9.67 -1.09 0.03
CA LEU A 99 8.75 -1.53 -1.03
C LEU A 99 8.22 -0.33 -1.83
N PRO A 100 7.60 -0.55 -3.01
CA PRO A 100 7.26 0.52 -3.96
C PRO A 100 6.59 1.74 -3.31
N HIS A 101 7.30 2.87 -3.32
CA HIS A 101 6.93 4.08 -2.57
C HIS A 101 6.89 5.33 -3.45
N THR A 102 6.05 6.29 -3.06
CA THR A 102 6.14 7.69 -3.54
C THR A 102 7.06 8.47 -2.63
N ILE A 103 8.12 9.05 -3.17
CA ILE A 103 9.19 9.70 -2.42
C ILE A 103 9.35 11.15 -2.86
N ARG A 104 9.26 12.08 -1.92
CA ARG A 104 9.48 13.52 -2.14
C ARG A 104 10.25 14.07 -0.94
N GLY A 105 11.17 15.01 -1.14
CA GLY A 105 11.91 15.65 -0.02
C GLY A 105 12.89 14.69 0.68
N HIS A 106 13.15 14.92 1.97
CA HIS A 106 14.06 14.08 2.79
C HIS A 106 15.48 13.90 2.21
N LYS A 107 16.02 14.93 1.54
CA LYS A 107 17.31 14.88 0.84
C LYS A 107 18.45 14.37 1.71
N ASP A 108 18.57 14.91 2.92
CA ASP A 108 19.66 14.57 3.85
C ASP A 108 19.57 13.11 4.33
N LEU A 109 18.35 12.59 4.52
CA LEU A 109 18.13 11.18 4.84
C LEU A 109 18.56 10.28 3.67
N ILE A 110 18.17 10.62 2.45
CA ILE A 110 18.52 9.86 1.24
C ILE A 110 20.04 9.84 1.02
N LEU A 111 20.73 10.96 1.28
CA LEU A 111 22.19 11.05 1.19
C LEU A 111 22.92 10.19 2.23
N ARG A 112 22.27 9.92 3.38
CA ARG A 112 22.82 9.07 4.44
C ARG A 112 22.63 7.58 4.20
N MET A 113 21.75 7.18 3.29
CA MET A 113 21.55 5.77 2.93
C MET A 113 22.80 5.21 2.24
N ASP A 114 23.18 3.99 2.62
CA ASP A 114 24.32 3.25 2.10
C ASP A 114 23.88 1.99 1.33
N ASP A 115 24.81 1.10 1.03
CA ASP A 115 24.59 -0.15 0.28
C ASP A 115 23.73 -1.18 1.03
N SER A 116 23.48 -0.99 2.32
CA SER A 116 22.49 -1.76 3.07
C SER A 116 21.05 -1.42 2.65
N CYS A 117 20.82 -0.31 1.96
CA CYS A 117 19.50 0.15 1.55
C CYS A 117 19.18 -0.24 0.10
N LEU A 118 17.95 -0.72 -0.13
CA LEU A 118 17.35 -0.97 -1.44
C LEU A 118 15.99 -0.28 -1.50
N ILE A 119 15.78 0.57 -2.49
CA ILE A 119 14.57 1.40 -2.59
C ILE A 119 13.79 1.08 -3.86
N PHE A 120 12.52 0.70 -3.72
CA PHE A 120 11.58 0.62 -4.83
C PHE A 120 10.73 1.88 -4.91
N CYS A 121 10.70 2.49 -6.09
CA CYS A 121 9.83 3.62 -6.40
C CYS A 121 8.64 3.14 -7.25
N ARG A 122 7.45 3.66 -6.95
CA ARG A 122 6.23 3.32 -7.71
C ARG A 122 5.90 4.29 -8.84
N ASP A 123 6.63 5.39 -8.93
CA ASP A 123 6.49 6.40 -9.98
C ASP A 123 7.87 6.92 -10.44
N LEU A 124 7.91 7.38 -11.70
CA LEU A 124 9.14 7.83 -12.34
C LEU A 124 9.75 9.07 -11.68
N TYR A 125 8.93 9.97 -11.15
CA TYR A 125 9.42 11.15 -10.44
C TYR A 125 10.18 10.73 -9.18
N SER A 126 9.60 9.85 -8.36
CA SER A 126 10.29 9.30 -7.17
C SER A 126 11.63 8.67 -7.54
N PHE A 127 11.64 7.81 -8.57
CA PHE A 127 12.85 7.12 -9.01
C PHE A 127 13.95 8.10 -9.44
N ASN A 128 13.61 9.06 -10.30
CA ASN A 128 14.56 10.07 -10.76
C ASN A 128 15.05 10.95 -9.61
N TYR A 129 14.15 11.33 -8.70
CA TYR A 129 14.49 12.13 -7.53
C TYR A 129 15.50 11.44 -6.62
N VAL A 130 15.26 10.19 -6.22
CA VAL A 130 16.18 9.43 -5.36
C VAL A 130 17.51 9.20 -6.07
N ARG A 131 17.49 8.78 -7.34
CA ARG A 131 18.71 8.53 -8.13
C ARG A 131 19.55 9.80 -8.33
N SER A 132 18.91 10.95 -8.51
CA SER A 132 19.61 12.24 -8.62
C SER A 132 20.19 12.73 -7.29
N THR A 133 19.55 12.36 -6.17
CA THR A 133 19.99 12.73 -4.82
C THR A 133 21.15 11.84 -4.36
N ASN A 134 21.05 10.52 -4.50
CA ASN A 134 22.10 9.56 -4.13
C ASN A 134 22.31 8.53 -5.26
N HIS A 135 23.32 8.80 -6.09
CA HIS A 135 23.63 7.99 -7.28
C HIS A 135 24.20 6.60 -6.96
N LYS A 136 24.63 6.36 -5.71
CA LYS A 136 25.21 5.08 -5.29
C LYS A 136 24.17 4.09 -4.77
N LEU A 137 22.97 4.60 -4.44
CA LEU A 137 21.90 3.80 -3.86
C LEU A 137 21.31 2.86 -4.90
N ASP A 138 21.00 1.63 -4.51
CA ASP A 138 20.23 0.72 -5.34
C ASP A 138 18.76 1.15 -5.33
N VAL A 139 18.33 1.76 -6.44
CA VAL A 139 16.99 2.27 -6.64
C VAL A 139 16.39 1.58 -7.86
N ARG A 140 15.15 1.10 -7.73
CA ARG A 140 14.45 0.36 -8.79
C ARG A 140 13.04 0.87 -8.97
N LEU A 141 12.50 0.73 -10.18
CA LEU A 141 11.08 0.96 -10.45
C LEU A 141 10.29 -0.34 -10.30
N SER A 142 9.08 -0.25 -9.76
CA SER A 142 8.12 -1.35 -9.69
C SER A 142 6.70 -0.80 -9.63
N HIS A 143 5.72 -1.62 -10.00
CA HIS A 143 4.32 -1.31 -9.71
C HIS A 143 4.06 -1.29 -8.19
N ASP A 144 2.99 -0.60 -7.83
CA ASP A 144 2.45 -0.59 -6.47
C ASP A 144 2.08 -2.00 -6.00
N MET A 145 2.25 -2.28 -4.70
CA MET A 145 1.94 -3.62 -4.16
C MET A 145 0.45 -3.93 -4.20
N ALA A 146 -0.45 -2.95 -4.30
CA ALA A 146 -1.88 -3.16 -4.48
C ALA A 146 -2.21 -3.99 -5.73
N PHE A 147 -1.37 -3.95 -6.77
CA PHE A 147 -1.53 -4.80 -7.96
C PHE A 147 -1.31 -6.30 -7.69
N GLN A 148 -0.80 -6.67 -6.52
CA GLN A 148 -0.67 -8.06 -6.07
C GLN A 148 -1.98 -8.64 -5.52
N VAL A 149 -3.06 -7.86 -5.50
CA VAL A 149 -4.39 -8.31 -5.10
C VAL A 149 -5.19 -8.72 -6.33
N ASP A 150 -5.58 -9.99 -6.37
CA ASP A 150 -6.59 -10.48 -7.32
C ASP A 150 -7.98 -9.99 -6.86
N ALA A 151 -8.29 -8.72 -7.15
CA ALA A 151 -9.48 -8.05 -6.67
C ALA A 151 -10.76 -8.82 -7.05
N LYS A 152 -10.84 -9.28 -8.31
CA LYS A 152 -11.98 -10.02 -8.85
C LYS A 152 -12.32 -11.28 -8.05
N ASN A 153 -11.32 -12.07 -7.65
CA ASN A 153 -11.55 -13.26 -6.84
C ASN A 153 -11.68 -12.91 -5.35
N PHE A 154 -10.96 -11.88 -4.89
CA PHE A 154 -10.96 -11.46 -3.50
C PHE A 154 -12.32 -10.95 -3.03
N VAL A 155 -13.00 -10.09 -3.80
CA VAL A 155 -14.34 -9.58 -3.45
C VAL A 155 -15.39 -10.70 -3.35
N LYS A 156 -15.22 -11.79 -4.12
CA LYS A 156 -16.10 -12.97 -4.11
C LYS A 156 -15.84 -13.94 -2.96
N ASN A 157 -14.86 -13.67 -2.10
CA ASN A 157 -14.49 -14.56 -1.02
C ASN A 157 -15.59 -14.60 0.07
N LYS A 158 -16.37 -15.69 0.10
CA LYS A 158 -17.49 -15.88 1.05
C LYS A 158 -17.08 -15.82 2.51
N LYS A 159 -15.87 -16.28 2.87
CA LYS A 159 -15.43 -16.29 4.28
C LYS A 159 -15.32 -14.87 4.83
N ILE A 160 -14.70 -13.99 4.06
CA ILE A 160 -14.57 -12.58 4.42
C ILE A 160 -15.93 -11.89 4.26
N GLY A 161 -16.63 -12.13 3.15
CA GLY A 161 -17.92 -11.49 2.85
C GLY A 161 -18.97 -11.69 3.92
N ASN A 162 -19.05 -12.85 4.58
CA ASN A 162 -20.00 -13.09 5.67
C ASN A 162 -19.92 -12.04 6.79
N PHE A 163 -18.72 -11.56 7.11
CA PHE A 163 -18.52 -10.49 8.10
C PHE A 163 -18.42 -9.11 7.41
N GLY A 164 -17.72 -9.06 6.27
CA GLY A 164 -17.47 -7.84 5.51
C GLY A 164 -18.74 -7.14 5.04
N TYR A 165 -19.80 -7.88 4.63
CA TYR A 165 -21.06 -7.26 4.24
C TYR A 165 -21.70 -6.47 5.39
N LYS A 166 -21.63 -7.00 6.62
CA LYS A 166 -22.19 -6.32 7.78
C LYS A 166 -21.44 -5.01 8.04
N GLU A 167 -20.11 -5.05 8.01
CA GLU A 167 -19.28 -3.86 8.22
C GLU A 167 -19.44 -2.84 7.09
N LEU A 168 -19.41 -3.29 5.83
CA LEU A 168 -19.65 -2.44 4.65
C LEU A 168 -20.99 -1.71 4.76
N SER A 169 -22.08 -2.44 4.98
CA SER A 169 -23.41 -1.85 5.11
C SER A 169 -23.49 -0.89 6.30
N TYR A 170 -22.93 -1.26 7.45
CA TYR A 170 -22.94 -0.42 8.64
C TYR A 170 -22.20 0.90 8.43
N MET A 171 -21.00 0.86 7.85
CA MET A 171 -20.21 2.05 7.60
C MET A 171 -20.87 2.98 6.57
N LEU A 172 -21.38 2.43 5.46
CA LEU A 172 -22.09 3.22 4.46
C LEU A 172 -23.33 3.89 5.04
N LEU A 173 -24.15 3.15 5.80
CA LEU A 173 -25.36 3.68 6.42
C LEU A 173 -25.05 4.82 7.39
N ASN A 174 -24.00 4.70 8.20
CA ASN A 174 -23.57 5.76 9.11
C ASN A 174 -23.03 6.99 8.39
N SER A 175 -22.55 6.83 7.15
CA SER A 175 -22.17 7.94 6.27
C SER A 175 -23.36 8.51 5.47
N GLY A 176 -24.58 8.03 5.71
CA GLY A 176 -25.79 8.50 5.01
C GLY A 176 -26.05 7.83 3.67
N PHE A 177 -25.34 6.74 3.35
CA PHE A 177 -25.49 6.01 2.08
C PHE A 177 -26.04 4.60 2.28
N GLU A 178 -27.00 4.23 1.46
CA GLU A 178 -27.45 2.84 1.32
C GLU A 178 -26.82 2.23 0.08
N MET A 179 -26.36 0.97 0.17
CA MET A 179 -25.75 0.26 -0.96
C MET A 179 -26.66 0.26 -2.21
N GLU A 180 -27.96 0.07 -2.02
CA GLU A 180 -28.94 0.07 -3.12
C GLU A 180 -29.01 1.43 -3.83
N ASN A 181 -28.83 2.53 -3.10
CA ASN A 181 -28.87 3.87 -3.67
C ASN A 181 -27.60 4.17 -4.45
N ILE A 182 -26.42 3.76 -3.96
CA ILE A 182 -25.13 3.92 -4.66
C ILE A 182 -25.19 3.27 -6.05
N THR A 183 -25.70 2.04 -6.14
CA THR A 183 -25.78 1.30 -7.42
C THR A 183 -26.67 1.96 -8.49
N LYS A 184 -27.55 2.88 -8.09
CA LYS A 184 -28.44 3.62 -8.99
C LYS A 184 -27.84 4.95 -9.46
N LEU A 185 -26.74 5.39 -8.86
CA LEU A 185 -26.09 6.65 -9.24
C LEU A 185 -25.33 6.48 -10.57
N PRO A 186 -25.41 7.48 -11.47
CA PRO A 186 -24.65 7.47 -12.73
C PRO A 186 -23.14 7.65 -12.50
N SER A 187 -22.77 8.31 -11.41
CA SER A 187 -21.39 8.54 -10.97
C SER A 187 -21.35 8.75 -9.46
N VAL A 188 -20.22 8.44 -8.84
CA VAL A 188 -19.97 8.72 -7.41
C VAL A 188 -18.60 9.36 -7.26
N ASP A 189 -18.53 10.39 -6.41
CA ASP A 189 -17.33 11.16 -6.13
C ASP A 189 -16.63 10.63 -4.87
N TYR A 190 -15.54 9.89 -5.06
CA TYR A 190 -14.69 9.33 -4.01
C TYR A 190 -13.38 10.11 -3.88
N TYR A 191 -13.48 11.41 -3.62
CA TYR A 191 -12.33 12.29 -3.40
C TYR A 191 -11.82 12.21 -1.96
N ARG A 192 -10.56 12.60 -1.78
CA ARG A 192 -9.97 12.76 -0.45
C ARG A 192 -10.36 14.08 0.22
N GLU A 193 -10.57 14.02 1.53
CA GLU A 193 -10.90 15.18 2.36
C GLU A 193 -9.70 15.74 3.16
N ASP A 194 -8.53 15.11 3.02
CA ASP A 194 -7.31 15.48 3.74
C ASP A 194 -6.48 16.58 3.02
N GLU A 195 -5.40 17.05 3.67
CA GLU A 195 -4.53 18.14 3.17
C GLU A 195 -3.86 17.85 1.81
N GLU A 196 -3.86 16.60 1.38
CA GLU A 196 -3.34 16.21 0.06
C GLU A 196 -4.40 16.34 -1.05
N SER A 197 -5.62 16.77 -0.73
CA SER A 197 -6.67 17.01 -1.74
C SER A 197 -6.23 18.04 -2.77
N MET A 198 -6.30 17.66 -4.04
CA MET A 198 -5.99 18.56 -5.15
C MET A 198 -7.13 19.55 -5.43
N PHE A 199 -8.27 19.38 -4.76
CA PHE A 199 -9.52 20.05 -5.06
C PHE A 199 -10.23 20.51 -3.79
N SER A 200 -9.65 21.48 -3.08
CA SER A 200 -10.20 22.05 -1.82
C SER A 200 -11.67 22.50 -1.91
N ASP A 201 -12.17 22.72 -3.11
CA ASP A 201 -13.51 23.27 -3.38
C ASP A 201 -14.49 22.23 -3.95
N LEU A 202 -14.07 20.99 -4.21
CA LEU A 202 -14.96 19.92 -4.69
C LEU A 202 -15.61 19.20 -3.51
N SER A 203 -16.94 19.09 -3.55
CA SER A 203 -17.70 18.23 -2.63
C SER A 203 -17.44 16.77 -2.99
N THR A 204 -17.01 15.98 -2.01
CA THR A 204 -16.96 14.52 -2.13
C THR A 204 -18.33 13.93 -1.73
N ASP A 205 -18.77 12.86 -2.39
CA ASP A 205 -19.89 12.07 -1.88
C ASP A 205 -19.44 11.27 -0.66
N LEU A 206 -18.25 10.65 -0.76
CA LEU A 206 -17.72 9.79 0.28
C LEU A 206 -16.21 9.57 0.16
N ASP A 207 -15.43 9.85 1.20
CA ASP A 207 -14.04 9.40 1.27
C ASP A 207 -13.95 7.95 1.74
N ILE A 208 -14.16 7.00 0.80
CA ILE A 208 -14.11 5.57 1.11
C ILE A 208 -12.73 5.10 1.58
N SER A 209 -11.65 5.84 1.25
CA SER A 209 -10.32 5.50 1.73
C SER A 209 -10.23 5.71 3.24
N ASN A 210 -10.78 6.82 3.73
CA ASN A 210 -10.86 7.08 5.16
C ASN A 210 -11.93 6.22 5.84
N LEU A 211 -13.10 6.06 5.23
CA LEU A 211 -14.22 5.31 5.80
C LEU A 211 -13.83 3.87 6.15
N PHE A 212 -13.08 3.19 5.27
CA PHE A 212 -12.68 1.80 5.47
C PHE A 212 -11.27 1.66 6.04
N ALA A 213 -10.71 2.67 6.72
CA ALA A 213 -9.37 2.65 7.30
C ALA A 213 -9.27 1.81 8.59
N PHE A 214 -9.67 0.54 8.55
CA PHE A 214 -9.70 -0.34 9.73
C PHE A 214 -8.31 -0.75 10.24
N GLY A 215 -7.27 -0.57 9.41
CA GLY A 215 -5.88 -0.81 9.77
C GLY A 215 -5.19 -1.82 8.86
N VAL A 216 -3.87 -1.89 9.01
CA VAL A 216 -2.97 -2.57 8.05
C VAL A 216 -2.42 -3.90 8.54
N LEU A 217 -2.84 -4.36 9.72
CA LEU A 217 -2.52 -5.70 10.22
C LEU A 217 -3.22 -6.78 9.39
N PRO A 218 -2.74 -8.04 9.35
CA PRO A 218 -3.24 -9.04 8.39
C PRO A 218 -4.77 -9.19 8.29
N ASP A 219 -5.47 -9.32 9.42
CA ASP A 219 -6.93 -9.48 9.40
C ASP A 219 -7.66 -8.16 9.14
N MET A 220 -7.14 -7.05 9.67
CA MET A 220 -7.72 -5.71 9.47
C MET A 220 -7.55 -5.24 8.02
N ALA A 221 -6.37 -5.43 7.44
CA ALA A 221 -6.06 -5.11 6.06
C ALA A 221 -6.95 -5.89 5.10
N ARG A 222 -7.21 -7.17 5.42
CA ARG A 222 -8.11 -8.03 4.66
C ARG A 222 -9.55 -7.52 4.71
N LEU A 223 -10.07 -7.18 5.89
CA LEU A 223 -11.43 -6.66 6.03
C LEU A 223 -11.59 -5.28 5.39
N SER A 224 -10.65 -4.38 5.65
CA SER A 224 -10.57 -3.02 5.08
C SER A 224 -10.56 -3.07 3.55
N SER A 225 -9.64 -3.84 2.97
CA SER A 225 -9.54 -4.00 1.51
C SER A 225 -10.81 -4.62 0.92
N TRP A 226 -11.46 -5.56 1.62
CA TRP A 226 -12.68 -6.18 1.13
C TRP A 226 -13.83 -5.18 1.08
N CYS A 227 -14.02 -4.37 2.12
CA CYS A 227 -15.05 -3.34 2.15
C CYS A 227 -14.76 -2.25 1.12
N PHE A 228 -13.50 -1.80 1.04
CA PHE A 228 -13.05 -0.80 0.08
C PHE A 228 -13.29 -1.23 -1.38
N LEU A 229 -12.88 -2.43 -1.77
CA LEU A 229 -13.08 -2.95 -3.12
C LEU A 229 -14.56 -3.23 -3.42
N ASN A 230 -15.35 -3.66 -2.43
CA ASN A 230 -16.79 -3.84 -2.64
C ASN A 230 -17.53 -2.50 -2.74
N ALA A 231 -17.12 -1.45 -2.04
CA ALA A 231 -17.70 -0.11 -2.22
C ALA A 231 -17.43 0.42 -3.64
N ILE A 232 -16.20 0.25 -4.13
CA ILE A 232 -15.83 0.55 -5.53
C ILE A 232 -16.72 -0.22 -6.51
N SER A 233 -16.95 -1.52 -6.27
CA SER A 233 -17.72 -2.36 -7.20
C SER A 233 -19.23 -2.07 -7.24
N LEU A 234 -19.76 -1.27 -6.31
CA LEU A 234 -21.14 -0.78 -6.36
C LEU A 234 -21.33 0.30 -7.44
N CYS A 235 -20.26 0.96 -7.88
CA CYS A 235 -20.33 2.13 -8.73
C CYS A 235 -20.14 1.76 -10.21
N SER A 236 -20.92 2.39 -11.09
CA SER A 236 -20.74 2.27 -12.53
C SER A 236 -19.63 3.19 -13.07
N HIS A 237 -19.51 4.37 -12.48
CA HIS A 237 -18.47 5.36 -12.76
C HIS A 237 -18.02 6.02 -11.46
N ILE A 238 -16.72 6.23 -11.30
CA ILE A 238 -16.12 6.83 -10.10
C ILE A 238 -15.27 8.02 -10.54
N ASN A 239 -15.45 9.17 -9.88
CA ASN A 239 -14.49 10.26 -9.95
C ASN A 239 -13.67 10.26 -8.65
N THR A 240 -12.35 10.38 -8.76
CA THR A 240 -11.46 10.29 -7.61
C THR A 240 -10.10 10.94 -7.89
N ASP A 241 -9.47 11.45 -6.83
CA ASP A 241 -8.06 11.83 -6.80
C ASP A 241 -7.23 10.88 -5.91
N ARG A 242 -7.84 9.80 -5.41
CA ARG A 242 -7.18 8.74 -4.64
C ARG A 242 -6.63 7.68 -5.60
N LEU A 243 -5.31 7.57 -5.66
CA LEU A 243 -4.61 6.55 -6.47
C LEU A 243 -5.18 5.13 -6.26
N HIS A 244 -5.41 4.72 -5.00
CA HIS A 244 -5.86 3.35 -4.72
C HIS A 244 -7.32 3.09 -5.05
N VAL A 245 -8.16 4.12 -5.12
CA VAL A 245 -9.52 3.98 -5.67
C VAL A 245 -9.42 3.70 -7.17
N ALA A 246 -8.58 4.43 -7.89
CA ALA A 246 -8.33 4.19 -9.31
C ALA A 246 -7.73 2.80 -9.59
N ILE A 247 -6.74 2.36 -8.79
CA ILE A 247 -6.19 1.00 -8.88
C ILE A 247 -7.29 -0.04 -8.63
N GLY A 248 -8.05 0.10 -7.53
CA GLY A 248 -9.12 -0.83 -7.19
C GLY A 248 -10.22 -0.94 -8.25
N ALA A 249 -10.55 0.17 -8.92
CA ALA A 249 -11.51 0.22 -10.02
C ALA A 249 -10.99 -0.37 -11.34
N SER A 250 -9.66 -0.44 -11.52
CA SER A 250 -9.03 -0.98 -12.73
C SER A 250 -8.85 -2.51 -12.74
N CYS A 251 -9.07 -3.15 -11.59
CA CYS A 251 -8.80 -4.57 -11.35
C CYS A 251 -10.01 -5.51 -11.56
#